data_AF-A0A974Z3Q6-F1
#
_entry.id   AF-A0A974Z3Q6-F1
#
_cell.length_a   1.000
_cell.length_b   1.000
_cell.length_c   1.000
_cell.angle_alpha   90.00
_cell.angle_beta   90.00
_cell.angle_gamma   90.00
#
_symmetry.space_group_name_H-M   'P 1'
#
loop_
_entity.id
_entity.type
_entity.pdbx_description
1 polymer ?
#
loop_
_entity_poly.entity_id
_entity_poly.type
_entity_poly.pdbx_seq_one_letter_code
_entity_poly.pdbx_strand_id
1 'polypeptide(L)'
;MNSVIDTLPDEFRDIIISLLAERDPELLAALRAQEKPTMDQQEAVIDALADAFSEHLGPGQEPTPQGVLIDNALGAFLTKWPSEVILEE
;
A
#
# COMPACT_ATOMS: atom_id res chain seq x y z
N MET A 1 -2.26 -14.70 14.22
CA MET A 1 -1.85 -13.31 14.43
C MET A 1 -2.30 -12.58 13.19
N ASN A 2 -3.39 -11.82 13.28
CA ASN A 2 -4.06 -11.28 12.10
C ASN A 2 -3.58 -9.83 11.89
N SER A 3 -2.31 -9.68 11.54
CA SER A 3 -1.68 -8.36 11.37
C SER A 3 -2.24 -7.64 10.14
N VAL A 4 -2.00 -6.33 10.00
CA VAL A 4 -2.49 -5.53 8.86
C VAL A 4 -2.14 -6.20 7.53
N ILE A 5 -0.89 -6.62 7.38
CA ILE A 5 -0.38 -7.33 6.20
C ILE A 5 -1.04 -8.69 5.99
N ASP A 6 -1.43 -9.37 7.08
CA ASP A 6 -2.10 -10.67 7.02
C ASP A 6 -3.57 -10.56 6.58
N THR A 7 -4.17 -9.38 6.76
CA THR A 7 -5.55 -9.12 6.33
C THR A 7 -5.70 -8.88 4.83
N LEU A 8 -4.58 -8.68 4.15
CA LEU A 8 -4.52 -8.39 2.72
C LEU A 8 -4.39 -9.70 1.91
N PRO A 9 -4.98 -9.74 0.70
CA PRO A 9 -4.81 -10.85 -0.24
C PRO A 9 -3.33 -11.10 -0.53
N ASP A 10 -2.93 -12.37 -0.68
CA ASP A 10 -1.53 -12.76 -0.91
C ASP A 10 -0.87 -12.01 -2.07
N GLU A 11 -1.60 -11.76 -3.16
CA GLU A 11 -1.11 -11.04 -4.33
C GLU A 11 -0.71 -9.59 -4.01
N PHE A 12 -1.50 -8.87 -3.20
CA PHE A 12 -1.21 -7.49 -2.81
C PHE A 12 -0.24 -7.42 -1.64
N ARG A 13 -0.30 -8.43 -0.75
CA ARG A 13 0.57 -8.59 0.40
C ARG A 13 2.03 -8.61 -0.02
N ASP A 14 2.39 -9.43 -0.99
CA ASP A 14 3.78 -9.60 -1.43
C ASP A 14 4.35 -8.31 -2.03
N ILE A 15 3.50 -7.57 -2.76
CA ILE A 15 3.82 -6.26 -3.35
C ILE A 15 4.07 -5.22 -2.26
N ILE A 16 3.14 -5.07 -1.31
CA ILE A 16 3.28 -4.12 -0.21
C ILE A 16 4.49 -4.46 0.65
N ILE A 17 4.73 -5.75 0.95
CA ILE A 17 5.92 -6.17 1.69
C ILE A 17 7.19 -5.79 0.94
N SER A 18 7.28 -6.09 -0.36
CA SER A 18 8.48 -5.81 -1.15
C SER A 18 8.75 -4.31 -1.26
N LEU A 19 7.72 -3.51 -1.55
CA LEU A 19 7.83 -2.06 -1.66
C LEU A 19 8.22 -1.42 -0.33
N LEU A 20 7.54 -1.79 0.76
CA LEU A 20 7.87 -1.26 2.08
C LEU A 20 9.23 -1.76 2.56
N ALA A 21 9.63 -2.99 2.27
CA ALA A 21 10.96 -3.47 2.65
C ALA A 21 12.08 -2.65 1.99
N GLU A 22 11.86 -2.15 0.77
CA GLU A 22 12.83 -1.33 0.05
C GLU A 22 12.78 0.14 0.46
N ARG A 23 11.58 0.71 0.62
CA ARG A 23 11.40 2.14 0.89
C ARG A 23 11.34 2.48 2.38
N ASP A 24 10.59 1.70 3.16
CA ASP A 24 10.32 1.97 4.57
C ASP A 24 10.17 0.68 5.40
N PRO A 25 11.29 0.03 5.74
CA PRO A 25 11.27 -1.25 6.46
C PRO A 25 10.76 -1.11 7.90
N GLU A 26 10.81 0.11 8.47
CA GLU A 26 10.26 0.40 9.80
C GLU A 26 8.72 0.37 9.77
N LEU A 27 8.11 0.99 8.75
CA LEU A 27 6.67 0.91 8.51
C LEU A 27 6.22 -0.53 8.29
N LEU A 28 6.96 -1.32 7.50
CA LEU A 28 6.66 -2.74 7.33
C LEU A 28 6.64 -3.51 8.66
N ALA A 29 7.65 -3.28 9.51
CA ALA A 29 7.74 -3.93 10.81
C ALA A 29 6.56 -3.54 11.71
N ALA A 30 6.18 -2.26 11.70
CA ALA A 30 5.04 -1.75 12.45
C ALA A 30 3.72 -2.41 11.99
N LEU A 31 3.44 -2.43 10.69
CA LEU A 31 2.24 -3.05 10.11
C LEU A 31 2.14 -4.56 10.38
N ARG A 32 3.28 -5.25 10.55
CA ARG A 32 3.31 -6.67 10.95
C ARG A 32 3.09 -6.87 12.44
N ALA A 33 3.39 -5.88 13.27
CA ALA A 33 3.23 -5.94 14.73
C ALA A 33 1.80 -5.62 15.21
N GLN A 34 0.96 -5.04 14.35
CA GLN A 34 -0.38 -4.58 14.71
C GLN A 34 -1.47 -5.16 13.80
N GLU A 35 -2.69 -5.27 14.34
CA GLU A 35 -3.85 -5.80 13.61
C GLU A 35 -4.60 -4.72 12.81
N LYS A 36 -4.37 -3.44 13.13
CA LYS A 36 -4.97 -2.27 12.48
C LYS A 36 -3.90 -1.18 12.28
N PRO A 37 -3.74 -0.60 11.09
CA PRO A 37 -2.80 0.49 10.87
C PRO A 37 -3.30 1.79 11.53
N THR A 38 -2.39 2.64 11.99
CA THR A 38 -2.73 4.01 12.43
C THR A 38 -2.93 4.93 11.22
N MET A 39 -3.49 6.13 11.42
CA MET A 39 -3.65 7.12 10.34
C MET A 39 -2.31 7.45 9.68
N ASP A 40 -1.28 7.80 10.45
CA ASP A 40 0.05 8.08 9.92
C ASP A 40 0.63 6.93 9.10
N GLN A 41 0.38 5.68 9.51
CA GLN A 41 0.84 4.50 8.79
C GLN A 41 0.02 4.25 7.52
N GLN A 42 -1.29 4.50 7.54
CA GLN A 42 -2.09 4.44 6.32
C GLN A 42 -1.59 5.47 5.32
N GLU A 43 -1.39 6.72 5.74
CA GLU A 43 -0.84 7.78 4.90
C GLU A 43 0.53 7.40 4.34
N ALA A 44 1.44 6.88 5.18
CA ALA A 44 2.75 6.45 4.73
C ALA A 44 2.70 5.27 3.74
N VAL A 45 1.75 4.32 3.91
CA VAL A 45 1.51 3.24 2.94
C VAL A 45 0.98 3.79 1.62
N ILE A 46 0.02 4.71 1.68
CA ILE A 46 -0.57 5.36 0.49
C ILE A 46 0.51 6.11 -0.28
N ASP A 47 1.34 6.90 0.42
CA ASP A 47 2.43 7.67 -0.16
C ASP A 47 3.48 6.76 -0.81
N ALA A 48 3.90 5.70 -0.12
CA ALA A 48 4.86 4.73 -0.65
C ALA A 48 4.33 4.00 -1.91
N LEU A 49 3.04 3.63 -1.91
CA LEU A 49 2.39 3.00 -3.07
C LEU A 49 2.21 4.00 -4.23
N ALA A 50 1.84 5.25 -3.94
CA ALA A 50 1.67 6.29 -4.96
C ALA A 50 3.00 6.69 -5.63
N ASP A 51 4.09 6.74 -4.84
CA ASP A 51 5.43 6.98 -5.37
C ASP A 51 5.88 5.80 -6.25
N ALA A 52 5.75 4.57 -5.76
CA ALA A 52 6.07 3.37 -6.54
C ALA A 52 5.22 3.28 -7.81
N PHE A 53 3.94 3.60 -7.74
CA PHE A 53 3.06 3.68 -8.91
C PHE A 53 3.61 4.68 -9.94
N SER A 54 4.02 5.86 -9.48
CA SER A 54 4.60 6.91 -10.34
C SER A 54 5.90 6.48 -11.01
N GLU A 55 6.75 5.71 -10.32
CA GLU A 55 7.96 5.11 -10.90
C GLU A 55 7.64 4.02 -11.93
N HIS A 56 6.50 3.35 -11.78
CA HIS A 56 6.00 2.31 -12.68
C HIS A 56 5.06 2.83 -13.78
N LEU A 57 4.93 4.16 -13.94
CA LEU A 57 4.28 4.79 -15.08
C LEU A 57 5.24 4.78 -16.29
N GLY A 58 4.83 4.10 -17.36
CA GLY A 58 5.57 4.04 -18.61
C GLY A 58 5.53 5.35 -19.42
N PRO A 59 6.26 5.40 -20.54
CA PRO A 59 6.20 6.55 -21.45
C PRO A 59 4.77 6.71 -21.99
N GLY A 60 4.08 7.75 -21.52
CA GLY A 60 2.65 7.99 -21.84
C GLY A 60 1.71 7.95 -20.64
N GLN A 61 2.21 7.85 -19.40
CA GLN A 61 1.40 7.64 -18.19
C GLN A 61 0.58 6.33 -18.22
N GLU A 62 0.93 5.37 -19.09
CA GLU A 62 0.33 4.05 -19.03
C GLU A 62 0.98 3.26 -17.88
N PRO A 63 0.21 2.82 -16.87
CA PRO A 63 0.74 2.01 -15.80
C PRO A 63 1.24 0.69 -16.38
N THR A 64 2.48 0.34 -16.06
CA THR A 64 2.99 -1.00 -16.35
C THR A 64 2.16 -2.06 -15.61
N PRO A 65 2.29 -3.36 -15.95
CA PRO A 65 1.61 -4.42 -15.20
C PRO A 65 1.86 -4.35 -13.69
N GLN A 66 3.06 -3.89 -13.28
CA GLN A 66 3.38 -3.62 -11.88
C GLN A 66 2.60 -2.42 -11.33
N GLY A 67 2.54 -1.31 -12.05
CA GLY A 67 1.73 -0.15 -11.66
C GLY A 67 0.25 -0.50 -11.46
N VAL A 68 -0.34 -1.33 -12.33
CA VAL A 68 -1.73 -1.79 -12.15
C VAL A 68 -1.90 -2.60 -10.87
N LEU A 69 -0.95 -3.48 -10.54
CA LEU A 69 -1.03 -4.25 -9.31
C LEU A 69 -0.88 -3.37 -8.06
N ILE A 70 -0.02 -2.35 -8.11
CA ILE A 70 0.16 -1.37 -7.03
C ILE A 70 -1.13 -0.58 -6.79
N ASP A 71 -1.78 -0.11 -7.87
CA ASP A 71 -3.06 0.58 -7.80
C ASP A 71 -4.17 -0.31 -7.21
N ASN A 72 -4.24 -1.58 -7.64
CA ASN A 72 -5.17 -2.55 -7.08
C ASN A 72 -4.88 -2.84 -5.60
N ALA A 73 -3.61 -2.94 -5.20
CA ALA A 73 -3.19 -3.13 -3.81
C ALA A 73 -3.60 -1.94 -2.94
N LEU A 74 -3.42 -0.72 -3.45
CA LEU A 74 -3.86 0.52 -2.80
C LEU A 74 -5.38 0.53 -2.62
N GLY A 75 -6.14 0.22 -3.67
CA GLY A 75 -7.61 0.14 -3.62
C GLY A 75 -8.11 -0.92 -2.63
N ALA A 76 -7.48 -2.10 -2.60
CA ALA A 76 -7.80 -3.14 -1.64
C ALA A 76 -7.47 -2.73 -0.19
N PHE A 77 -6.35 -2.04 0.02
CA PHE A 77 -5.97 -1.51 1.32
C PHE A 77 -6.96 -0.45 1.82
N LEU A 78 -7.32 0.52 0.98
CA LEU A 78 -8.30 1.56 1.29
C LEU A 78 -9.72 1.02 1.51
N THR A 79 -10.09 -0.05 0.81
CA THR A 79 -11.38 -0.73 1.01
C THR A 79 -11.46 -1.38 2.41
N LYS A 80 -10.34 -1.88 2.92
CA LYS A 80 -10.26 -2.44 4.28
C LYS A 80 -10.13 -1.36 5.35
N TRP A 81 -9.38 -0.32 5.03
CA TRP A 81 -9.02 0.76 5.92
C TRP A 81 -9.30 2.09 5.22
N PRO A 82 -10.56 2.56 5.23
CA PRO A 82 -10.90 3.83 4.63
C PRO A 82 -10.17 4.93 5.39
N SER A 83 -9.21 5.58 4.73
CA SER A 83 -8.58 6.79 5.23
C SER A 83 -9.61 7.92 5.16
N GLU A 84 -9.80 8.68 6.24
CA GLU A 84 -10.66 9.89 6.24
C GLU A 84 -10.21 10.92 5.19
N VAL A 85 -8.97 10.82 4.70
CA VAL A 85 -8.36 11.67 3.67
C VAL A 85 -9.06 11.56 2.29
N ILE A 86 -9.85 10.52 2.02
CA ILE A 86 -10.57 10.34 0.73
C ILE A 86 -12.08 10.65 0.85
N LEU A 87 -12.48 11.42 1.87
CA LEU A 87 -13.86 11.87 2.08
C LEU A 87 -14.05 13.39 1.92
N GLU A 88 -13.20 14.06 1.14
CA GLU A 88 -13.50 15.40 0.66
C GLU A 88 -14.04 15.31 -0.78
N GLU A 89 -15.39 15.29 -0.88
CA GLU A 89 -16.18 15.48 -2.11
C GLU A 89 -16.02 16.87 -2.74
#